data_AF-A0A6A0H7E8-F1
#
_entry.id   AF-A0A6A0H7E8-F1
#
_cell.length_a   1.000
_cell.length_b   1.000
_cell.length_c   1.000
_cell.angle_alpha   90.00
_cell.angle_beta   90.00
_cell.angle_gamma   90.00
#
_symmetry.space_group_name_H-M   'P 1'
#
loop_
_entity.id
_entity.type
_entity.pdbx_description
1 polymer ?
#
loop_
_entity_poly.entity_id
_entity_poly.type
_entity_poly.pdbx_seq_one_letter_code
_entity_poly.pdbx_strand_id
1 'polypeptide(L)'
;MFVSIPNYIEFYDETDVNKQGLECLRLLNEIICDYDKLLLKPKFSVVEKIKTIGSTYMVAAGLQPGKEEIFQFVALHFFKVRDRTEQNVVTLVEFALALASVLDSINKESFQNFRLRVGIAHGPVIAGVVGAQKP
;
A
#
# COMPACT_ATOMS: atom_id res chain seq x y z
N MET A 1 -2.32 -7.35 -3.12
CA MET A 1 -0.88 -7.14 -2.87
C MET A 1 -0.63 -7.03 -1.38
N PHE A 2 0.39 -7.71 -0.89
CA PHE A 2 0.88 -7.60 0.48
C PHE A 2 2.25 -6.93 0.46
N VAL A 3 2.39 -5.84 1.19
CA VAL A 3 3.64 -5.08 1.30
C VAL A 3 4.06 -5.11 2.76
N SER A 4 5.19 -5.75 3.08
CA SER A 4 5.65 -5.92 4.46
C SER A 4 7.05 -5.34 4.63
N ILE A 5 7.32 -4.79 5.81
CA ILE A 5 8.67 -4.41 6.24
C ILE A 5 9.15 -5.47 7.25
N PRO A 6 9.84 -6.55 6.80
CA PRO A 6 10.18 -7.68 7.66
C PRO A 6 11.12 -7.32 8.82
N ASN A 7 12.11 -6.45 8.58
CA ASN A 7 13.06 -6.05 9.62
C ASN A 7 12.52 -4.95 10.55
N TYR A 8 11.25 -4.58 10.42
CA TYR A 8 10.62 -3.62 11.34
C TYR A 8 10.51 -4.17 12.77
N ILE A 9 10.31 -5.48 12.91
CA ILE A 9 10.22 -6.13 14.23
C ILE A 9 11.54 -6.11 14.99
N GLU A 10 12.67 -6.18 14.28
CA GLU A 10 14.01 -6.10 14.86
C GLU A 10 14.37 -4.67 15.28
N PHE A 11 13.77 -3.67 14.61
CA PHE A 11 13.90 -2.26 14.97
C PHE A 11 13.03 -1.88 16.18
N TYR A 12 11.95 -2.61 16.43
CA TYR A 12 11.04 -2.32 17.53
C TYR A 12 11.69 -2.66 18.87
N ASP A 13 11.89 -1.63 19.72
CA ASP A 13 12.48 -1.77 21.04
C ASP A 13 11.70 -0.95 22.08
N GLU A 14 11.40 -1.56 23.23
CA GLU A 14 10.59 -0.97 24.31
C GLU A 14 11.47 -0.41 25.44
N THR A 15 12.58 0.25 25.10
CA THR A 15 13.45 0.89 26.09
C THR A 15 12.88 2.25 26.55
N ASP A 16 13.28 2.69 27.76
CA ASP A 16 12.92 4.02 28.29
C ASP A 16 13.41 5.16 27.39
N VAL A 17 14.57 4.97 26.74
CA VAL A 17 15.12 5.90 25.74
C VAL A 17 14.17 6.04 24.54
N ASN A 18 13.51 4.95 24.15
CA ASN A 18 12.55 4.92 23.04
C ASN A 18 11.10 5.19 23.48
N LYS A 19 10.91 5.71 24.71
CA LYS A 19 9.61 5.97 25.32
C LYS A 19 8.68 4.74 25.26
N GLN A 20 9.20 3.58 25.62
CA GLN A 20 8.44 2.31 25.63
C GLN A 20 7.87 1.95 24.23
N GLY A 21 8.66 2.17 23.17
CA GLY A 21 8.29 1.81 21.79
C GLY A 21 7.40 2.83 21.07
N LEU A 22 7.03 3.94 21.71
CA LEU A 22 6.16 4.96 21.12
C LEU A 22 6.80 5.62 19.90
N GLU A 23 8.10 5.89 19.92
CA GLU A 23 8.77 6.52 18.78
C GLU A 23 8.87 5.57 17.57
N CYS A 24 9.02 4.25 17.81
CA CYS A 24 8.86 3.27 16.74
C CYS A 24 7.45 3.38 16.12
N LEU A 25 6.40 3.34 16.94
CA LEU A 25 5.02 3.44 16.41
C LEU A 25 4.75 4.74 15.64
N ARG A 26 5.39 5.85 16.04
CA ARG A 26 5.30 7.11 15.28
C ARG A 26 5.95 6.99 13.91
N LEU A 27 7.14 6.40 13.82
CA LEU A 27 7.80 6.16 12.54
C LEU A 27 7.00 5.18 11.67
N LEU A 28 6.39 4.15 12.26
CA LEU A 28 5.48 3.28 11.53
C LEU A 28 4.28 4.06 10.98
N ASN A 29 3.67 4.90 11.82
CA ASN A 29 2.56 5.74 11.41
C ASN A 29 2.94 6.69 10.26
N GLU A 30 4.12 7.29 10.32
CA GLU A 30 4.66 8.13 9.24
C GLU A 30 4.79 7.36 7.92
N ILE A 31 5.38 6.17 7.94
CA ILE A 31 5.48 5.29 6.76
C ILE A 31 4.09 5.01 6.17
N ILE A 32 3.12 4.63 7.02
CA ILE A 32 1.77 4.31 6.56
C ILE A 32 1.05 5.55 6.02
N CYS A 33 1.19 6.70 6.66
CA CYS A 33 0.63 7.96 6.18
C CYS A 33 1.20 8.35 4.82
N ASP A 34 2.50 8.17 4.58
CA ASP A 34 3.11 8.46 3.30
C ASP A 34 2.71 7.48 2.20
N TYR A 35 2.48 6.21 2.54
CA TYR A 35 1.86 5.25 1.64
C TYR A 35 0.42 5.64 1.29
N ASP A 36 -0.37 6.10 2.27
CA ASP A 36 -1.74 6.55 2.04
C ASP A 36 -1.79 7.79 1.11
N LYS A 37 -0.81 8.70 1.19
CA LYS A 37 -0.70 9.85 0.25
C LYS A 37 -0.55 9.41 -1.20
N LEU A 38 0.04 8.24 -1.48
CA LEU A 38 0.15 7.74 -2.84
C LEU A 38 -1.22 7.37 -3.42
N LEU A 39 -2.16 6.86 -2.62
CA LEU A 39 -3.51 6.51 -3.06
C LEU A 39 -4.31 7.72 -3.56
N LEU A 40 -3.95 8.92 -3.10
CA LEU A 40 -4.58 10.17 -3.55
C LEU A 40 -4.18 10.57 -4.98
N LYS A 41 -3.12 9.96 -5.55
CA LYS A 41 -2.68 10.27 -6.91
C LYS A 41 -3.67 9.68 -7.93
N PRO A 42 -4.08 10.43 -8.97
CA PRO A 42 -5.03 9.94 -9.98
C PRO A 42 -4.61 8.62 -10.65
N LYS A 43 -3.30 8.42 -10.82
CA LYS A 43 -2.70 7.19 -11.38
C LYS A 43 -3.04 5.93 -10.55
N PHE A 44 -3.21 6.07 -9.24
CA PHE A 44 -3.47 4.97 -8.31
C PHE A 44 -4.92 4.94 -7.81
N SER A 45 -5.83 5.67 -8.47
CA SER A 45 -7.28 5.70 -8.13
C SER A 45 -7.95 4.32 -8.14
N VAL A 46 -7.36 3.37 -8.87
CA VAL A 46 -7.82 1.99 -9.01
C VAL A 46 -7.38 1.09 -7.85
N VAL A 47 -6.42 1.55 -7.05
CA VAL A 47 -5.85 0.84 -5.91
C VAL A 47 -6.61 1.22 -4.66
N GLU A 48 -7.08 0.22 -3.93
CA GLU A 48 -7.80 0.38 -2.68
C GLU A 48 -7.01 -0.25 -1.52
N LYS A 49 -6.92 0.52 -0.43
CA LYS A 49 -6.40 0.01 0.84
C LYS A 49 -7.44 -0.87 1.50
N ILE A 50 -7.05 -2.10 1.81
CA ILE A 50 -7.91 -3.05 2.55
C ILE A 50 -7.75 -2.80 4.04
N LYS A 51 -6.52 -2.88 4.54
CA LYS A 51 -6.16 -2.64 5.95
C LYS A 51 -4.65 -2.61 6.12
N THR A 52 -4.21 -2.28 7.33
CA THR A 52 -2.86 -2.53 7.81
C THR A 52 -2.87 -3.66 8.84
N ILE A 53 -1.82 -4.46 8.87
CA ILE A 53 -1.62 -5.56 9.82
C ILE A 53 -0.18 -5.47 10.33
N GLY A 54 0.04 -4.83 11.48
CA GLY A 54 1.39 -4.48 11.95
C GLY A 54 2.14 -3.63 10.92
N SER A 55 3.34 -4.04 10.53
CA SER A 55 4.13 -3.41 9.46
C SER A 55 3.76 -3.85 8.04
N THR A 56 2.64 -4.56 7.88
CA THR A 56 2.14 -5.01 6.56
C THR A 56 1.00 -4.13 6.06
N TYR A 57 1.18 -3.55 4.87
CA TYR A 57 0.21 -2.75 4.14
C TYR A 57 -0.48 -3.62 3.08
N MET A 58 -1.80 -3.78 3.18
CA MET A 58 -2.59 -4.62 2.28
C MET A 58 -3.45 -3.75 1.36
N VAL A 59 -3.27 -3.96 0.05
CA VAL A 59 -4.02 -3.25 -1.01
C VAL A 59 -4.49 -4.20 -2.09
N ALA A 60 -5.54 -3.82 -2.79
CA ALA A 60 -6.04 -4.53 -3.96
C ALA A 60 -6.37 -3.54 -5.08
N ALA A 61 -6.45 -4.01 -6.32
CA ALA A 61 -6.93 -3.23 -7.44
C ALA A 61 -8.07 -3.98 -8.14
N GLY A 62 -8.96 -3.24 -8.80
CA GLY A 62 -10.10 -3.83 -9.51
C GLY A 62 -11.32 -4.13 -8.64
N LEU A 63 -11.41 -3.56 -7.44
CA LEU A 63 -12.55 -3.72 -6.52
C LEU A 63 -13.72 -2.74 -6.77
N GLN A 64 -13.68 -1.98 -7.88
CA GLN A 64 -14.67 -0.94 -8.20
C GLN A 64 -15.63 -1.41 -9.31
N PRO A 65 -16.73 -2.09 -8.98
CA PRO A 65 -17.80 -2.35 -9.93
C PRO A 65 -18.51 -1.04 -10.30
N GLY A 66 -18.83 -0.85 -11.58
CA GLY A 66 -19.63 0.28 -12.06
C GLY A 66 -18.91 1.62 -12.27
N LYS A 67 -17.60 1.74 -12.01
CA LYS A 67 -16.79 2.93 -12.34
C LYS A 67 -16.04 2.80 -13.68
N GLU A 68 -16.54 1.95 -14.56
CA GLU A 68 -15.85 1.51 -15.78
C GLU A 68 -15.55 2.65 -16.75
N GLU A 69 -16.44 3.63 -16.86
CA GLU A 69 -16.29 4.77 -17.77
C GLU A 69 -15.19 5.75 -17.34
N ILE A 70 -15.06 6.01 -16.03
CA ILE A 70 -14.00 6.87 -15.48
C ILE A 70 -12.63 6.21 -15.71
N PHE A 71 -12.57 4.89 -15.56
CA PHE A 71 -11.35 4.11 -15.79
C PHE A 71 -10.96 4.10 -17.25
N GLN A 72 -11.92 3.99 -18.17
CA GLN A 72 -11.65 4.02 -19.60
C GLN A 72 -11.00 5.36 -20.00
N PHE A 73 -11.44 6.48 -19.43
CA PHE A 73 -10.88 7.80 -19.71
C PHE A 73 -9.42 7.96 -19.22
N VAL A 74 -9.13 7.50 -18.00
CA VAL A 74 -7.75 7.55 -17.45
C VAL A 74 -6.85 6.52 -18.15
N ALA A 75 -7.37 5.31 -18.43
CA ALA A 75 -6.64 4.28 -19.14
C ALA A 75 -6.27 4.73 -20.56
N LEU A 76 -7.19 5.32 -21.33
CA LEU A 76 -6.90 5.83 -22.68
C LEU A 76 -5.78 6.89 -22.69
N HIS A 77 -5.67 7.70 -21.63
CA HIS A 77 -4.71 8.81 -21.58
C HIS A 77 -3.29 8.37 -21.17
N PHE A 78 -3.15 7.23 -20.49
CA PHE A 78 -1.87 6.75 -19.97
C PHE A 78 -1.41 5.39 -20.52
N PHE A 79 -2.33 4.55 -21.01
CA PHE A 79 -2.05 3.17 -21.40
C PHE A 79 -2.76 2.77 -22.70
N LYS A 80 -1.99 2.25 -23.66
CA LYS A 80 -2.50 1.63 -24.89
C LYS A 80 -3.41 0.46 -24.49
N VAL A 81 -4.67 0.46 -24.94
CA VAL A 81 -5.74 -0.51 -24.61
C VAL A 81 -5.18 -1.92 -24.37
N ARG A 82 -5.04 -2.30 -23.09
CA ARG A 82 -4.76 -3.66 -22.61
C ARG A 82 -5.98 -4.16 -21.85
N ASP A 83 -6.05 -5.47 -21.65
CA ASP A 83 -7.07 -6.10 -20.80
C ASP A 83 -7.08 -5.40 -19.42
N ARG A 84 -8.28 -5.09 -18.90
CA ARG A 84 -8.47 -4.43 -17.60
C ARG A 84 -7.75 -5.17 -16.48
N THR A 85 -7.70 -6.50 -16.56
CA THR A 85 -6.98 -7.32 -15.57
C THR A 85 -5.47 -7.07 -15.62
N GLU A 86 -4.89 -7.04 -16.82
CA GLU A 86 -3.45 -6.71 -16.99
C GLU A 86 -3.13 -5.31 -16.48
N GLN A 87 -4.00 -4.33 -16.78
CA GLN A 87 -3.81 -2.96 -16.33
C GLN A 87 -3.80 -2.86 -14.80
N ASN A 88 -4.70 -3.54 -14.11
CA ASN A 88 -4.73 -3.56 -12.65
C ASN A 88 -3.42 -4.13 -12.06
N VAL A 89 -2.89 -5.21 -12.66
CA VAL A 89 -1.61 -5.78 -12.24
C VAL A 89 -0.46 -4.80 -12.48
N VAL A 90 -0.40 -4.17 -13.66
CA VAL A 90 0.61 -3.15 -13.98
C VAL A 90 0.56 -2.01 -12.97
N THR A 91 -0.63 -1.47 -12.68
CA THR A 91 -0.79 -0.39 -11.71
C THR A 91 -0.37 -0.79 -10.30
N LEU A 92 -0.65 -2.04 -9.87
CA LEU A 92 -0.17 -2.54 -8.58
C LEU A 92 1.36 -2.66 -8.53
N VAL A 93 2.00 -3.08 -9.62
CA VAL A 93 3.48 -3.14 -9.70
C VAL A 93 4.08 -1.73 -9.66
N GLU A 94 3.51 -0.78 -10.39
CA GLU A 94 3.95 0.63 -10.33
C GLU A 94 3.73 1.24 -8.94
N PHE A 95 2.64 0.88 -8.27
CA PHE A 95 2.38 1.29 -6.90
C PHE A 95 3.42 0.70 -5.94
N ALA A 96 3.79 -0.58 -6.10
CA ALA A 96 4.85 -1.22 -5.32
C ALA A 96 6.20 -0.50 -5.46
N LEU A 97 6.55 -0.07 -6.67
CA LEU A 97 7.77 0.71 -6.91
C LEU A 97 7.70 2.09 -6.23
N ALA A 98 6.54 2.75 -6.28
CA ALA A 98 6.36 4.02 -5.59
C ALA A 98 6.47 3.87 -4.06
N LEU A 99 5.94 2.79 -3.48
CA LEU A 99 6.09 2.48 -2.06
C LEU A 99 7.56 2.24 -1.67
N ALA A 100 8.32 1.57 -2.53
CA ALA A 100 9.76 1.37 -2.33
C ALA A 100 10.51 2.72 -2.30
N SER A 101 10.22 3.61 -3.25
CA SER A 101 10.82 4.96 -3.27
C SER A 101 10.46 5.79 -2.03
N VAL A 102 9.23 5.67 -1.51
CA VAL A 102 8.84 6.32 -0.26
C VAL A 102 9.64 5.77 0.92
N LEU A 103 9.76 4.43 1.02
CA LEU A 103 10.55 3.82 2.09
C LEU A 103 12.03 4.22 2.03
N ASP A 104 12.59 4.33 0.83
CA ASP A 104 13.97 4.79 0.63
C ASP A 104 14.18 6.24 1.09
N SER A 105 13.21 7.13 0.88
CA SER A 105 13.25 8.50 1.41
C SER A 105 13.19 8.50 2.93
N ILE A 106 12.27 7.74 3.52
CA ILE A 106 12.14 7.64 4.98
C ILE A 106 13.41 7.07 5.60
N ASN A 107 14.01 6.04 5.00
CA ASN A 107 15.29 5.48 5.45
C ASN A 107 16.40 6.54 5.53
N LYS A 108 16.48 7.43 4.52
CA LYS A 108 17.47 8.52 4.50
C LYS A 108 17.20 9.57 5.59
N GLU A 109 15.93 9.92 5.81
CA GLU A 109 15.54 10.96 6.77
C GLU A 109 15.59 10.47 8.22
N SER A 110 15.33 9.19 8.45
CA SER A 110 15.28 8.56 9.78
C SER A 110 16.56 7.80 10.16
N PHE A 111 17.58 7.79 9.28
CA PHE A 111 18.82 7.02 9.42
C PHE A 111 18.58 5.52 9.66
N GLN A 112 17.54 4.97 9.03
CA GLN A 112 17.16 3.57 9.12
C GLN A 112 17.50 2.81 7.82
N ASN A 113 17.38 1.48 7.87
CA ASN A 113 17.60 0.61 6.71
C ASN A 113 16.48 -0.44 6.59
N PHE A 114 15.24 0.04 6.58
CA PHE A 114 14.07 -0.81 6.37
C PHE A 114 14.08 -1.40 4.96
N ARG A 115 13.73 -2.68 4.85
CA ARG A 115 13.63 -3.39 3.57
C ARG A 115 12.18 -3.59 3.22
N LEU A 116 11.80 -3.35 1.97
CA LEU A 116 10.47 -3.65 1.49
C LEU A 116 10.40 -5.08 0.92
N ARG A 117 9.37 -5.84 1.29
CA ARG A 117 9.02 -7.11 0.64
C ARG A 117 7.59 -7.04 0.12
N VAL A 118 7.42 -7.31 -1.16
CA VAL A 118 6.13 -7.21 -1.86
C VAL A 118 5.73 -8.56 -2.44
N GLY A 119 4.48 -8.96 -2.20
CA GLY A 119 3.83 -10.11 -2.83
C GLY A 119 2.59 -9.68 -3.62
N ILE A 120 2.52 -10.03 -4.90
CA ILE A 120 1.40 -9.72 -5.80
C ILE A 120 0.84 -11.04 -6.33
N ALA A 121 -0.49 -11.15 -6.33
CA ALA A 121 -1.24 -12.24 -6.93
C ALA A 121 -2.50 -11.66 -7.59
N HIS A 122 -3.00 -12.32 -8.62
CA HIS A 122 -4.24 -11.96 -9.31
C HIS A 122 -5.12 -13.21 -9.47
N GLY A 123 -6.44 -13.00 -9.50
CA GLY A 123 -7.42 -14.06 -9.59
C GLY A 123 -8.80 -13.60 -9.12
N PRO A 124 -9.84 -14.44 -9.24
CA PRO A 124 -11.15 -14.15 -8.70
C PRO A 124 -11.10 -14.02 -7.18
N VAL A 125 -11.82 -13.04 -6.63
CA VAL A 125 -11.90 -12.75 -5.19
C VAL A 125 -13.35 -12.44 -4.79
N ILE A 126 -13.65 -12.57 -3.49
CA ILE A 126 -14.94 -12.21 -2.92
C ILE A 126 -14.70 -11.09 -1.91
N ALA A 127 -15.42 -9.97 -2.10
CA ALA A 127 -15.48 -8.88 -1.13
C ALA A 127 -16.72 -9.04 -0.25
N GLY A 128 -16.60 -8.68 1.03
CA GLY A 128 -17.71 -8.75 1.98
C GLY A 128 -17.43 -7.94 3.24
N VAL A 129 -18.49 -7.46 3.87
CA VAL A 129 -18.44 -6.77 5.16
C VAL A 129 -18.75 -7.80 6.25
N VAL A 130 -17.95 -7.82 7.32
CA VAL A 130 -18.11 -8.77 8.43
C VAL A 130 -18.17 -8.00 9.75
N GLY A 131 -19.16 -8.33 10.57
CA GLY A 131 -19.36 -7.73 11.89
C GLY A 131 -20.63 -6.87 11.95
N ALA A 132 -21.52 -7.16 12.90
CA ALA A 132 -22.82 -6.50 13.02
C ALA A 132 -22.75 -5.13 13.75
N GLN A 133 -21.69 -4.87 14.52
CA GLN A 133 -21.61 -3.69 15.40
C GLN A 133 -20.60 -2.62 14.96
N LYS A 134 -19.57 -2.97 14.19
CA LYS A 134 -18.54 -2.05 13.67
C LYS A 134 -18.04 -2.55 12.30
N PRO A 135 -18.72 -2.16 11.21
CA PRO A 135 -18.27 -2.47 9.85
C PRO A 135 -17.00 -1.71 9.46
#